data_AF-A0A1X2HUF3-F1
#
_entry.id   AF-A0A1X2HUF3-F1
#
_cell.length_a   1.000
_cell.length_b   1.000
_cell.length_c   1.000
_cell.angle_alpha   90.00
_cell.angle_beta   90.00
_cell.angle_gamma   90.00
#
_symmetry.space_group_name_H-M   'P 1'
#
loop_
_entity.id
_entity.type
_entity.pdbx_description
1 polymer ?
#
loop_
_entity_poly.entity_id
_entity_poly.type
_entity_poly.pdbx_seq_one_letter_code
_entity_poly.pdbx_strand_id
1 'polypeptide(L)'
;RVRKTWTKQEDEKLLKLYNEMGPRWTAISRQFKDRLPATIRVHVWRLLEAQNKQLEDGSYHGYTGPWTDEEIEALRSAMKGKDPNNVDWETIQAQLPRKRPPLYIKNTWKFSLDPKLRHGKWTAEETDALAKLVKVYGTENWDAVAEGIPTRTRRQCLERWRWQQDRSIEKGVFTQAEDELLLAAVKKHGDSDWPLIAAVMKTGRTPRQLASRYKYAFNPETDRSEWTPEERLRVYDT
;
A
#
# COMPACT_ATOMS: atom_id res chain seq x y z
N ARG A 1 20.48 24.39 -4.61
CA ARG A 1 19.06 24.36 -4.12
C ARG A 1 19.11 24.27 -2.61
N VAL A 2 18.79 25.33 -1.86
CA VAL A 2 18.86 25.34 -0.39
C VAL A 2 17.79 24.39 0.16
N ARG A 3 18.16 23.47 1.05
CA ARG A 3 17.18 22.61 1.74
C ARG A 3 16.34 23.50 2.65
N LYS A 4 15.04 23.66 2.37
CA LYS A 4 14.11 24.34 3.28
C LYS A 4 14.10 23.61 4.62
N THR A 5 14.44 24.32 5.69
CA THR A 5 14.37 23.83 7.07
C THR A 5 12.92 23.61 7.48
N TRP A 6 12.70 22.69 8.42
CA TRP A 6 11.38 22.48 9.03
C TRP A 6 11.19 23.47 10.17
N THR A 7 9.99 24.00 10.29
CA THR A 7 9.60 24.89 11.40
C THR A 7 8.86 24.10 12.49
N LYS A 8 8.91 24.58 13.74
CA LYS A 8 8.20 23.94 14.86
C LYS A 8 6.69 23.79 14.62
N GLN A 9 6.07 24.77 13.96
CA GLN A 9 4.65 24.71 13.58
C GLN A 9 4.39 23.61 12.54
N GLU A 10 5.28 23.44 11.56
CA GLU A 10 5.19 22.32 10.61
C GLU A 10 5.36 20.97 11.33
N ASP A 11 6.25 20.88 12.31
CA ASP A 11 6.51 19.66 13.09
C ASP A 11 5.27 19.25 13.90
N GLU A 12 4.67 20.18 14.62
CA GLU A 12 3.45 19.97 15.40
C GLU A 12 2.28 19.54 14.50
N LYS A 13 2.08 20.26 13.38
CA LYS A 13 1.07 19.90 12.38
C LYS A 13 1.31 18.51 11.81
N LEU A 14 2.57 18.19 11.52
CA LEU A 14 2.94 16.93 10.91
C LEU A 14 2.70 15.75 11.86
N LEU A 15 3.12 15.85 13.12
CA LEU A 15 2.90 14.83 14.13
C LEU A 15 1.42 14.61 14.41
N LYS A 16 0.62 15.69 14.46
CA LYS A 16 -0.84 15.62 14.58
C LYS A 16 -1.45 14.82 13.42
N LEU A 17 -1.14 15.20 12.18
CA LEU A 17 -1.61 14.50 10.98
C LEU A 17 -1.16 13.03 10.95
N TYR A 18 0.06 12.73 11.40
CA TYR A 18 0.56 11.36 11.48
C TYR A 18 -0.15 10.52 12.55
N ASN A 19 -0.46 11.09 13.73
CA ASN A 19 -1.21 10.40 14.77
C ASN A 19 -2.66 10.10 14.34
N GLU A 20 -3.30 11.04 13.63
CA GLU A 20 -4.67 10.88 13.14
C GLU A 20 -4.74 9.93 11.93
N MET A 21 -3.86 10.13 10.95
CA MET A 21 -3.95 9.48 9.64
C MET A 21 -2.96 8.33 9.44
N GLY A 22 -1.99 8.10 10.33
CA GLY A 22 -0.95 7.09 10.15
C GLY A 22 0.01 7.38 8.98
N PRO A 23 0.69 6.36 8.42
CA PRO A 23 1.74 6.52 7.40
C PRO A 23 1.20 6.86 5.99
N ARG A 24 0.21 7.75 5.89
CA ARG A 24 -0.40 8.21 4.64
C ARG A 24 0.36 9.39 4.05
N TRP A 25 1.64 9.16 3.74
CA TRP A 25 2.58 10.22 3.37
C TRP A 25 2.13 11.09 2.19
N THR A 26 1.47 10.50 1.18
CA THR A 26 0.91 11.26 0.05
C THR A 26 -0.24 12.17 0.46
N ALA A 27 -1.11 11.73 1.36
CA ALA A 27 -2.21 12.56 1.86
C ALA A 27 -1.69 13.67 2.78
N ILE A 28 -0.77 13.33 3.67
CA ILE A 28 -0.10 14.29 4.57
C ILE A 28 0.65 15.34 3.74
N SER A 29 1.36 14.93 2.68
CA SER A 29 2.10 15.82 1.78
C SER A 29 1.25 16.91 1.15
N ARG A 30 -0.01 16.65 0.82
CA ARG A 30 -0.92 17.68 0.27
C ARG A 30 -1.20 18.82 1.25
N GLN A 31 -0.97 18.61 2.55
CA GLN A 31 -1.14 19.63 3.59
C GLN A 31 0.07 20.58 3.71
N PHE A 32 1.12 20.35 2.92
CA PHE A 32 2.36 21.13 2.91
C PHE A 32 2.71 21.52 1.47
N LYS A 33 2.75 22.83 1.16
CA LYS A 33 2.87 23.32 -0.24
C LYS A 33 4.13 22.85 -0.99
N ASP A 34 5.20 22.45 -0.29
CA ASP A 34 6.50 22.10 -0.90
C ASP A 34 7.18 20.86 -0.30
N ARG A 35 6.44 19.97 0.38
CA ARG A 35 7.04 18.80 1.06
C ARG A 35 6.63 17.52 0.35
N LEU A 36 7.61 16.81 -0.22
CA LEU A 36 7.38 15.53 -0.86
C LEU A 36 7.07 14.44 0.18
N PRO A 37 6.26 13.41 -0.15
CA PRO A 37 5.91 12.32 0.77
C PRO A 37 7.12 11.64 1.41
N ALA A 38 8.18 11.41 0.63
CA ALA A 38 9.42 10.81 1.13
C ALA A 38 10.12 11.69 2.17
N THR A 39 10.15 13.02 1.94
CA THR A 39 10.77 13.97 2.89
C THR A 39 9.99 14.07 4.20
N ILE A 40 8.66 14.02 4.13
CA ILE A 40 7.78 13.96 5.29
C ILE A 40 8.03 12.70 6.12
N ARG A 41 8.07 11.53 5.47
CA ARG A 41 8.29 10.24 6.16
C ARG A 41 9.60 10.24 6.95
N VAL A 42 10.68 10.69 6.31
CA VAL A 42 12.00 10.80 6.96
C VAL A 42 11.95 11.79 8.12
N HIS A 43 11.26 12.92 7.95
CA HIS A 43 11.17 13.93 8.99
C HIS A 43 10.35 13.48 10.21
N VAL A 44 9.19 12.84 9.99
CA VAL A 44 8.41 12.22 11.08
C VAL A 44 9.28 11.26 11.87
N TRP A 45 10.00 10.38 11.19
CA TRP A 45 10.86 9.41 11.87
C TRP A 45 11.90 10.10 12.78
N ARG A 46 12.55 11.17 12.29
CA ARG A 46 13.49 11.98 13.09
C ARG A 46 12.84 12.67 14.28
N LEU A 47 11.63 13.21 14.11
CA LEU A 47 10.89 13.85 15.20
C LEU A 47 10.53 12.83 16.29
N LEU A 48 10.04 11.65 15.89
CA LEU A 48 9.70 10.58 16.83
C LEU A 48 10.93 10.00 17.53
N GLU A 49 12.05 9.88 16.83
CA GLU A 49 13.33 9.48 17.41
C GLU A 49 13.85 10.53 18.41
N ALA A 50 13.77 11.82 18.07
CA ALA A 50 14.15 12.90 18.97
C ALA A 50 13.31 12.90 20.27
N GLN A 51 12.04 12.52 20.19
CA GLN A 51 11.15 12.33 21.34
C GLN A 51 11.49 11.05 22.14
N ASN A 52 12.14 10.06 21.51
CA ASN A 52 12.51 8.78 22.09
C ASN A 52 13.94 8.77 22.71
N LYS A 53 14.58 9.93 22.87
CA LYS A 53 15.95 10.11 23.39
C LYS A 53 16.06 9.88 24.91
N GLN A 54 15.83 8.64 25.33
CA GLN A 54 16.34 8.06 26.59
C GLN A 54 17.04 6.71 26.35
N LEU A 55 17.77 6.56 25.24
CA LEU A 55 18.71 5.44 25.08
C LEU A 55 20.13 6.00 25.16
N GLU A 56 20.80 5.71 26.27
CA GLU A 56 22.08 6.31 26.72
C GLU A 56 23.31 5.98 25.87
N ASP A 57 23.22 5.12 24.84
CA ASP A 57 24.43 4.62 24.17
C ASP A 57 24.92 5.45 22.97
N GLY A 58 24.18 6.50 22.57
CA GLY A 58 24.59 7.37 21.46
C GLY A 58 24.72 6.66 20.10
N SER A 59 24.24 5.43 19.96
CA SER A 59 24.34 4.67 18.71
C SER A 59 23.29 5.16 17.70
N TYR A 60 23.79 5.63 16.56
CA TYR A 60 22.97 6.02 15.42
C TYR A 60 22.35 4.78 14.78
N HIS A 61 21.18 4.36 15.24
CA HIS A 61 20.37 3.36 14.54
C HIS A 61 19.40 4.07 13.59
N GLY A 62 19.96 4.60 12.49
CA GLY A 62 19.21 5.17 11.36
C GLY A 62 18.05 4.27 10.91
N TYR A 63 17.12 4.86 10.12
CA TYR A 63 15.92 4.23 9.53
C TYR A 63 15.88 2.72 9.73
N THR A 64 15.07 2.25 10.68
CA THR A 64 15.06 0.86 11.15
C THR A 64 14.60 -0.16 10.10
N GLY A 65 14.45 0.25 8.85
CA GLY A 65 14.01 -0.58 7.76
C GLY A 65 12.52 -0.93 7.85
N PRO A 66 12.05 -1.79 6.94
CA PRO A 66 10.75 -2.45 7.09
C PRO A 66 10.67 -3.20 8.43
N TRP A 67 9.46 -3.48 8.89
CA TRP A 67 9.24 -4.37 10.01
C TRP A 67 9.65 -5.79 9.62
N THR A 68 10.46 -6.46 10.43
CA THR A 68 10.80 -7.88 10.24
C THR A 68 9.66 -8.77 10.73
N ASP A 69 9.62 -10.01 10.27
CA ASP A 69 8.63 -10.99 10.72
C ASP A 69 8.74 -11.25 12.23
N GLU A 70 9.96 -11.25 12.77
CA GLU A 70 10.22 -11.35 14.20
C GLU A 70 9.65 -10.16 14.99
N GLU A 71 9.85 -8.93 14.51
CA GLU A 71 9.28 -7.73 15.15
C GLU A 71 7.74 -7.74 15.09
N ILE A 72 7.17 -8.22 13.97
CA ILE A 72 5.71 -8.34 13.79
C ILE A 72 5.16 -9.37 14.78
N GLU A 73 5.80 -10.52 14.92
CA GLU A 73 5.34 -11.57 15.82
C GLU A 73 5.50 -11.16 17.28
N ALA A 74 6.62 -10.52 17.65
CA ALA A 74 6.80 -9.94 18.98
C ALA A 74 5.69 -8.92 19.30
N LEU A 75 5.35 -8.04 18.36
CA LEU A 75 4.27 -7.07 18.53
C LEU A 75 2.89 -7.74 18.66
N ARG A 76 2.61 -8.78 17.86
CA ARG A 76 1.38 -9.58 17.98
C ARG A 76 1.25 -10.26 19.33
N SER A 77 2.34 -10.88 19.79
CA SER A 77 2.40 -11.52 21.10
C SER A 77 2.18 -10.52 22.22
N ALA A 78 2.88 -9.37 22.18
CA ALA A 78 2.76 -8.32 23.19
C ALA A 78 1.35 -7.70 23.28
N MET A 79 0.64 -7.63 22.14
CA MET A 79 -0.72 -7.10 22.05
C MET A 79 -1.83 -8.14 22.27
N LYS A 80 -1.47 -9.43 22.41
CA LYS A 80 -2.45 -10.51 22.57
C LYS A 80 -3.31 -10.29 23.81
N GLY A 81 -4.62 -10.19 23.61
CA GLY A 81 -5.59 -9.97 24.70
C GLY A 81 -5.60 -8.55 25.29
N LYS A 82 -4.86 -7.59 24.71
CA LYS A 82 -4.86 -6.19 25.15
C LYS A 82 -5.75 -5.32 24.26
N ASP A 83 -6.38 -4.30 24.83
CA ASP A 83 -7.12 -3.27 24.07
C ASP A 83 -6.15 -2.18 23.59
N PRO A 84 -5.99 -1.95 22.27
CA PRO A 84 -5.10 -0.92 21.72
C PRO A 84 -5.35 0.51 22.23
N ASN A 85 -6.55 0.80 22.73
CA ASN A 85 -6.88 2.12 23.27
C ASN A 85 -6.43 2.30 24.73
N ASN A 86 -6.19 1.20 25.45
CA ASN A 86 -5.80 1.20 26.86
C ASN A 86 -4.43 0.52 27.09
N VAL A 87 -3.57 0.55 26.07
CA VAL A 87 -2.22 0.00 26.13
C VAL A 87 -1.21 1.12 26.27
N ASP A 88 -0.29 0.94 27.21
CA ASP A 88 0.93 1.72 27.26
C ASP A 88 1.93 1.22 26.20
N TRP A 89 2.17 2.06 25.21
CA TRP A 89 3.04 1.75 24.08
C TRP A 89 4.53 1.77 24.43
N GLU A 90 4.93 2.39 25.55
CA GLU A 90 6.31 2.33 26.06
C GLU A 90 6.62 0.92 26.59
N THR A 91 5.70 0.34 27.37
CA THR A 91 5.80 -1.05 27.82
C THR A 91 5.86 -2.04 26.64
N ILE A 92 5.12 -1.78 25.55
CA ILE A 92 5.20 -2.61 24.33
C ILE A 92 6.55 -2.44 23.64
N GLN A 93 7.06 -1.21 23.53
CA GLN A 93 8.37 -0.94 22.94
C GLN A 93 9.49 -1.72 23.63
N ALA A 94 9.46 -1.82 24.96
CA ALA A 94 10.47 -2.53 25.75
C ALA A 94 10.53 -4.04 25.47
N GLN A 95 9.44 -4.64 24.98
CA GLN A 95 9.34 -6.06 24.64
C GLN A 95 9.74 -6.36 23.19
N LEU A 96 9.88 -5.33 22.34
CA LEU A 96 10.26 -5.53 20.95
C LEU A 96 11.77 -5.77 20.83
N PRO A 97 12.21 -6.67 19.92
CA PRO A 97 13.62 -6.94 19.70
C PRO A 97 14.39 -5.68 19.25
N ARG A 98 13.69 -4.76 18.59
CA ARG A 98 14.20 -3.44 18.22
C ARG A 98 13.31 -2.33 18.76
N LYS A 99 13.91 -1.38 19.49
CA LYS A 99 13.21 -0.22 20.05
C LYS A 99 12.83 0.76 18.94
N ARG A 100 11.58 0.71 18.48
CA ARG A 100 10.99 1.70 17.56
C ARG A 100 10.18 2.74 18.36
N PRO A 101 10.04 4.00 17.91
CA PRO A 101 9.29 4.99 18.69
C PRO A 101 7.84 4.56 19.01
N PRO A 102 7.31 4.79 20.23
CA PRO A 102 6.00 4.25 20.65
C PRO A 102 4.84 4.63 19.72
N LEU A 103 4.80 5.89 19.25
CA LEU A 103 3.76 6.32 18.30
C LEU A 103 3.86 5.58 16.94
N TYR A 104 5.08 5.21 16.53
CA TYR A 104 5.29 4.43 15.31
C TYR A 104 4.78 2.99 15.48
N ILE A 105 5.01 2.38 16.65
CA ILE A 105 4.49 1.06 17.02
C ILE A 105 2.96 1.11 17.04
N LYS A 106 2.38 2.07 17.75
CA LYS A 106 0.93 2.31 17.84
C LYS A 106 0.28 2.40 16.46
N ASN A 107 0.84 3.23 15.58
CA ASN A 107 0.30 3.40 14.23
C ASN A 107 0.49 2.14 13.36
N THR A 108 1.58 1.39 13.55
CA THR A 108 1.77 0.11 12.86
C THR A 108 0.68 -0.89 13.28
N TRP A 109 0.39 -0.99 14.58
CA TRP A 109 -0.70 -1.81 15.06
C TRP A 109 -2.04 -1.36 14.46
N LYS A 110 -2.41 -0.11 14.72
CA LYS A 110 -3.71 0.48 14.34
C LYS A 110 -4.02 0.39 12.85
N PHE A 111 -3.02 0.56 11.98
CA PHE A 111 -3.26 0.67 10.54
C PHE A 111 -2.84 -0.57 9.74
N SER A 112 -2.14 -1.54 10.35
CA SER A 112 -1.61 -2.69 9.62
C SER A 112 -1.78 -4.03 10.33
N LEU A 113 -1.61 -4.11 11.66
CA LEU A 113 -1.53 -5.41 12.38
C LEU A 113 -2.74 -5.73 13.25
N ASP A 114 -3.65 -4.78 13.48
CA ASP A 114 -4.89 -5.03 14.23
C ASP A 114 -5.62 -6.24 13.62
N PRO A 115 -5.88 -7.32 14.40
CA PRO A 115 -6.56 -8.53 13.91
C PRO A 115 -7.95 -8.27 13.32
N LYS A 116 -8.58 -7.15 13.70
CA LYS A 116 -9.85 -6.72 13.11
C LYS A 116 -9.69 -6.40 11.62
N LEU A 117 -8.52 -5.92 11.19
CA LEU A 117 -8.25 -5.56 9.81
C LEU A 117 -8.00 -6.79 8.94
N ARG A 118 -8.81 -6.95 7.90
CA ARG A 118 -8.63 -7.97 6.87
C ARG A 118 -7.78 -7.45 5.72
N HIS A 119 -6.71 -8.19 5.45
CA HIS A 119 -5.87 -8.05 4.26
C HIS A 119 -6.25 -9.17 3.27
N GLY A 120 -6.55 -8.82 2.02
CA GLY A 120 -6.90 -9.82 0.98
C GLY A 120 -8.29 -9.65 0.36
N LYS A 121 -8.81 -10.72 -0.26
CA LYS A 121 -10.05 -10.73 -1.07
C LYS A 121 -11.25 -10.20 -0.29
N TRP A 122 -12.10 -9.42 -0.96
CA TRP A 122 -13.36 -8.92 -0.42
C TRP A 122 -14.42 -10.02 -0.44
N THR A 123 -15.18 -10.17 0.65
CA THR A 123 -16.33 -11.09 0.67
C THR A 123 -17.57 -10.44 0.07
N ALA A 124 -18.58 -11.25 -0.27
CA ALA A 124 -19.83 -10.75 -0.83
C ALA A 124 -20.54 -9.80 0.15
N GLU A 125 -20.53 -10.15 1.44
CA GLU A 125 -21.11 -9.36 2.53
C GLU A 125 -20.42 -8.00 2.66
N GLU A 126 -19.07 -7.97 2.62
CA GLU A 126 -18.31 -6.72 2.66
C GLU A 126 -18.63 -5.83 1.45
N THR A 127 -18.82 -6.42 0.27
CA THR A 127 -19.14 -5.66 -0.95
C THR A 127 -20.58 -5.14 -0.98
N ASP A 128 -21.53 -5.90 -0.45
CA ASP A 128 -22.92 -5.46 -0.31
C ASP A 128 -23.04 -4.36 0.75
N ALA A 129 -22.38 -4.53 1.90
CA ALA A 129 -22.27 -3.50 2.93
C ALA A 129 -21.66 -2.21 2.37
N LEU A 130 -20.56 -2.32 1.60
CA LEU A 130 -19.93 -1.18 0.94
C LEU A 130 -20.90 -0.44 0.00
N ALA A 131 -21.66 -1.17 -0.82
CA ALA A 131 -22.62 -0.56 -1.73
C ALA A 131 -23.76 0.16 -0.98
N LYS A 132 -24.27 -0.44 0.09
CA LYS A 132 -25.30 0.16 0.95
C LYS A 132 -24.79 1.41 1.65
N LEU A 133 -23.61 1.35 2.26
CA LEU A 133 -23.02 2.47 3.01
C LEU A 133 -22.67 3.64 2.09
N VAL A 134 -22.16 3.39 0.89
CA VAL A 134 -21.90 4.46 -0.08
C VAL A 134 -23.20 5.10 -0.58
N LYS A 135 -24.30 4.34 -0.67
CA LYS A 135 -25.63 4.91 -1.00
C LYS A 135 -26.13 5.86 0.11
N VAL A 136 -25.79 5.58 1.37
CA VAL A 136 -26.21 6.39 2.54
C VAL A 136 -25.30 7.61 2.74
N TYR A 137 -23.98 7.41 2.78
CA TYR A 137 -22.99 8.44 3.13
C TYR A 137 -22.37 9.15 1.92
N GLY A 138 -22.66 8.68 0.70
CA GLY A 138 -22.06 9.19 -0.53
C GLY A 138 -20.58 8.81 -0.70
N THR A 139 -19.94 9.41 -1.70
CA THR A 139 -18.52 9.15 -2.04
C THR A 139 -17.55 10.18 -1.45
N GLU A 140 -18.01 10.99 -0.50
CA GLU A 140 -17.20 12.05 0.12
C GLU A 140 -16.72 11.64 1.52
N ASN A 141 -17.57 10.97 2.29
CA ASN A 141 -17.29 10.57 3.67
C ASN A 141 -16.94 9.08 3.80
N TRP A 142 -15.73 8.73 3.39
CA TRP A 142 -15.24 7.34 3.47
C TRP A 142 -14.86 6.90 4.88
N ASP A 143 -14.69 7.82 5.82
CA ASP A 143 -14.47 7.47 7.23
C ASP A 143 -15.75 6.83 7.80
N ALA A 144 -16.93 7.45 7.57
CA ALA A 144 -18.22 6.86 7.95
C ALA A 144 -18.50 5.51 7.25
N VAL A 145 -18.12 5.38 5.98
CA VAL A 145 -18.24 4.09 5.26
C VAL A 145 -17.34 3.02 5.88
N ALA A 146 -16.14 3.37 6.33
CA ALA A 146 -15.22 2.42 6.97
C ALA A 146 -15.69 2.02 8.38
N GLU A 147 -16.34 2.92 9.11
CA GLU A 147 -16.95 2.59 10.41
C GLU A 147 -18.02 1.51 10.27
N GLY A 148 -18.77 1.50 9.16
CA GLY A 148 -19.72 0.44 8.84
C GLY A 148 -19.10 -0.87 8.34
N ILE A 149 -17.80 -0.89 8.03
CA ILE A 149 -17.05 -2.10 7.62
C ILE A 149 -15.76 -2.16 8.44
N PRO A 150 -15.83 -2.49 9.74
CA PRO A 150 -14.69 -2.39 10.64
C PRO A 150 -13.52 -3.32 10.27
N THR A 151 -13.77 -4.30 9.40
CA THR A 151 -12.71 -5.16 8.85
C THR A 151 -11.85 -4.49 7.79
N ARG A 152 -12.28 -3.35 7.25
CA ARG A 152 -11.62 -2.66 6.14
C ARG A 152 -11.33 -1.22 6.50
N THR A 153 -10.15 -0.76 6.11
CA THR A 153 -9.78 0.64 6.24
C THR A 153 -10.53 1.49 5.22
N ARG A 154 -10.72 2.78 5.54
CA ARG A 154 -11.19 3.83 4.61
C ARG A 154 -10.61 3.71 3.20
N ARG A 155 -9.30 3.48 3.10
CA ARG A 155 -8.61 3.38 1.81
C ARG A 155 -9.07 2.15 1.03
N GLN A 156 -9.14 1.00 1.70
CA GLN A 156 -9.61 -0.24 1.08
C GLN A 156 -11.05 -0.05 0.56
N CYS A 157 -11.95 0.58 1.33
CA CYS A 157 -13.32 0.88 0.90
C CYS A 157 -13.36 1.79 -0.34
N LEU A 158 -12.60 2.89 -0.33
CA LEU A 158 -12.49 3.82 -1.45
C LEU A 158 -11.93 3.13 -2.72
N GLU A 159 -10.83 2.39 -2.59
CA GLU A 159 -10.19 1.67 -3.69
C GLU A 159 -11.14 0.62 -4.27
N ARG A 160 -11.81 -0.14 -3.39
CA ARG A 160 -12.80 -1.14 -3.80
C ARG A 160 -13.96 -0.53 -4.56
N TRP A 161 -14.53 0.57 -4.07
CA TRP A 161 -15.64 1.24 -4.73
C TRP A 161 -15.24 1.80 -6.09
N ARG A 162 -14.05 2.43 -6.19
CA ARG A 162 -13.53 2.91 -7.48
C ARG A 162 -13.43 1.78 -8.50
N TRP A 163 -12.87 0.64 -8.11
CA TRP A 163 -12.78 -0.54 -8.99
C TRP A 163 -14.12 -1.19 -9.30
N GLN A 164 -15.13 -1.01 -8.44
CA GLN A 164 -16.48 -1.52 -8.65
C GLN A 164 -17.30 -0.60 -9.58
N GLN A 165 -17.08 0.71 -9.51
CA GLN A 165 -17.73 1.70 -10.36
C GLN A 165 -17.10 1.82 -11.75
N ASP A 166 -15.84 1.38 -11.90
CA ASP A 166 -15.17 1.36 -13.19
C ASP A 166 -15.69 0.20 -14.05
N ARG A 167 -16.93 0.36 -14.56
CA ARG A 167 -17.56 -0.53 -15.55
C ARG A 167 -16.90 -0.43 -16.92
N SER A 168 -15.99 0.52 -17.11
CA SER A 168 -15.20 0.63 -18.35
C SER A 168 -14.05 -0.37 -18.40
N ILE A 169 -13.73 -1.04 -17.27
CA ILE A 169 -12.70 -2.07 -17.26
C ILE A 169 -13.27 -3.41 -17.70
N GLU A 170 -12.90 -3.84 -18.90
CA GLU A 170 -13.22 -5.16 -19.43
C GLU A 170 -12.44 -6.26 -18.70
N LYS A 171 -13.18 -7.25 -18.19
CA LYS A 171 -12.67 -8.38 -17.40
C LYS A 171 -12.87 -9.69 -18.17
N GLY A 172 -11.94 -10.62 -18.03
CA GLY A 172 -11.99 -11.92 -18.69
C GLY A 172 -10.97 -12.08 -19.80
N VAL A 173 -11.15 -13.13 -20.60
CA VAL A 173 -10.22 -13.55 -21.67
C VAL A 173 -10.14 -12.47 -22.76
N PHE A 174 -8.96 -12.29 -23.34
CA PHE A 174 -8.79 -11.43 -24.51
C PHE A 174 -9.42 -12.09 -25.74
N THR A 175 -10.22 -11.32 -26.46
CA THR A 175 -10.75 -11.76 -27.76
C THR A 175 -9.69 -11.64 -28.83
N GLN A 176 -9.82 -12.43 -29.91
CA GLN A 176 -8.89 -12.36 -31.03
C GLN A 176 -8.82 -10.96 -31.65
N ALA A 177 -9.96 -10.26 -31.74
CA ALA A 177 -10.01 -8.87 -32.22
C ALA A 177 -9.21 -7.91 -31.31
N GLU A 178 -9.28 -8.10 -29.99
CA GLU A 178 -8.47 -7.31 -29.05
C GLU A 178 -6.97 -7.59 -29.22
N ASP A 179 -6.58 -8.85 -29.46
CA ASP A 179 -5.20 -9.23 -29.68
C ASP A 179 -4.65 -8.65 -31.00
N GLU A 180 -5.44 -8.67 -32.08
CA GLU A 180 -5.07 -8.05 -33.36
C GLU A 180 -4.86 -6.54 -33.20
N LEU A 181 -5.76 -5.86 -32.47
CA LEU A 181 -5.61 -4.44 -32.14
C LEU A 181 -4.38 -4.17 -31.27
N LEU A 182 -4.11 -5.03 -30.28
CA LEU A 182 -2.95 -4.92 -29.40
C LEU A 182 -1.65 -5.03 -30.20
N LEU A 183 -1.53 -6.04 -31.06
CA LEU A 183 -0.37 -6.24 -31.92
C LEU A 183 -0.16 -5.07 -32.90
N ALA A 184 -1.24 -4.58 -33.51
CA ALA A 184 -1.18 -3.42 -34.40
C ALA A 184 -0.73 -2.15 -33.66
N ALA A 185 -1.24 -1.92 -32.45
CA ALA A 185 -0.88 -0.77 -31.63
C ALA A 185 0.57 -0.85 -31.15
N VAL A 186 1.03 -2.02 -30.69
CA VAL A 186 2.43 -2.23 -30.27
C VAL A 186 3.38 -2.09 -31.45
N LYS A 187 3.04 -2.61 -32.63
CA LYS A 187 3.85 -2.43 -33.85
C LYS A 187 4.00 -0.95 -34.22
N LYS A 188 2.98 -0.13 -33.95
CA LYS A 188 2.97 1.30 -34.28
C LYS A 188 3.63 2.19 -33.22
N HIS A 189 3.48 1.85 -31.94
CA HIS A 189 3.86 2.71 -30.82
C HIS A 189 4.97 2.13 -29.91
N GLY A 190 5.44 0.91 -30.19
CA GLY A 190 6.35 0.16 -29.32
C GLY A 190 5.64 -0.49 -28.13
N ASP A 191 6.38 -1.19 -27.28
CA ASP A 191 5.89 -1.94 -26.11
C ASP A 191 6.24 -1.27 -24.77
N SER A 192 6.51 0.03 -24.78
CA SER A 192 6.92 0.82 -23.61
C SER A 192 5.84 1.76 -23.08
N ASP A 193 4.96 2.30 -23.94
CA ASP A 193 3.90 3.25 -23.57
C ASP A 193 2.49 2.61 -23.55
N TRP A 194 2.26 1.76 -22.56
CA TRP A 194 0.97 1.08 -22.37
C TRP A 194 -0.21 2.01 -22.09
N PRO A 195 -0.07 3.16 -21.39
CA PRO A 195 -1.12 4.17 -21.31
C PRO A 195 -1.58 4.68 -22.68
N LEU A 196 -0.65 4.97 -23.59
CA LEU A 196 -0.98 5.37 -24.96
C LEU A 196 -1.70 4.25 -25.71
N ILE A 197 -1.18 3.01 -25.64
CA ILE A 197 -1.80 1.85 -26.30
C ILE A 197 -3.24 1.63 -25.80
N ALA A 198 -3.47 1.72 -24.50
CA ALA A 198 -4.81 1.59 -23.92
C ALA A 198 -5.77 2.68 -24.45
N ALA A 199 -5.30 3.92 -24.57
CA ALA A 199 -6.07 5.03 -25.10
C ALA A 199 -6.38 4.88 -26.61
N VAL A 200 -5.48 4.27 -27.37
CA VAL A 200 -5.66 3.99 -28.81
C VAL A 200 -6.64 2.85 -29.04
N MET A 201 -6.50 1.75 -28.28
CA MET A 201 -7.36 0.57 -28.42
C MET A 201 -8.80 0.85 -28.00
N LYS A 202 -9.03 1.67 -26.96
CA LYS A 202 -10.36 1.98 -26.40
C LYS A 202 -11.23 0.76 -26.08
N THR A 203 -10.60 -0.38 -25.82
CA THR A 203 -11.27 -1.65 -25.49
C THR A 203 -11.66 -1.76 -24.02
N GLY A 204 -11.44 -0.71 -23.22
CA GLY A 204 -11.64 -0.78 -21.77
C GLY A 204 -10.59 -1.62 -21.02
N ARG A 205 -9.58 -2.17 -21.70
CA ARG A 205 -8.47 -2.88 -21.05
C ARG A 205 -7.49 -1.89 -20.42
N THR A 206 -7.08 -2.16 -19.19
CA THR A 206 -6.09 -1.35 -18.48
C THR A 206 -4.69 -1.54 -19.09
N PRO A 207 -3.79 -0.53 -18.99
CA PRO A 207 -2.41 -0.63 -19.47
C PRO A 207 -1.68 -1.88 -18.95
N ARG A 208 -1.94 -2.25 -17.68
CA ARG A 208 -1.36 -3.44 -17.06
C ARG A 208 -1.85 -4.76 -17.68
N GLN A 209 -3.13 -4.85 -18.06
CA GLN A 209 -3.69 -6.02 -18.74
C GLN A 209 -3.05 -6.18 -20.12
N LEU A 210 -2.93 -5.09 -20.88
CA LEU A 210 -2.31 -5.08 -22.21
C LEU A 210 -0.82 -5.46 -22.17
N ALA A 211 -0.06 -4.86 -21.25
CA ALA A 211 1.35 -5.18 -21.05
C ALA A 211 1.57 -6.64 -20.70
N SER A 212 0.72 -7.19 -19.81
CA SER A 212 0.80 -8.60 -19.42
C SER A 212 0.43 -9.52 -20.57
N ARG A 213 -0.65 -9.22 -21.31
CA ARG A 213 -1.08 -9.99 -22.48
C ARG A 213 0.03 -10.05 -23.53
N TYR A 214 0.61 -8.91 -23.88
CA TYR A 214 1.73 -8.85 -24.83
C TYR A 214 2.94 -9.62 -24.33
N LYS A 215 3.39 -9.39 -23.09
CA LYS A 215 4.56 -10.07 -22.52
C LYS A 215 4.45 -11.59 -22.61
N TYR A 216 3.33 -12.17 -22.20
CA TYR A 216 3.22 -13.62 -22.13
C TYR A 216 2.77 -14.26 -23.47
N ALA A 217 1.88 -13.59 -24.22
CA ALA A 217 1.32 -14.18 -25.45
C ALA A 217 2.10 -13.84 -26.73
N PHE A 218 2.72 -12.65 -26.81
CA PHE A 218 3.20 -12.11 -28.08
C PHE A 218 4.66 -11.64 -28.10
N ASN A 219 5.27 -11.39 -26.95
CA ASN A 219 6.66 -10.95 -26.91
C ASN A 219 7.57 -12.01 -27.56
N PRO A 220 8.30 -11.67 -28.64
CA PRO A 220 9.19 -12.61 -29.34
C PRO A 220 10.37 -13.07 -28.49
N GLU A 221 10.78 -12.30 -27.48
CA GLU A 221 11.88 -12.67 -26.56
C GLU A 221 11.44 -13.68 -25.49
N THR A 222 10.14 -13.95 -25.36
CA THR A 222 9.65 -14.92 -24.39
C THR A 222 9.76 -16.31 -24.97
N ASP A 223 10.65 -17.11 -24.37
CA ASP A 223 10.76 -18.53 -24.66
C ASP A 223 9.48 -19.26 -24.24
N ARG A 224 8.92 -20.02 -25.18
CA ARG A 224 7.69 -20.80 -25.03
C ARG A 224 7.93 -22.28 -25.35
N SER A 225 9.19 -22.69 -25.49
CA SER A 225 9.56 -24.08 -25.73
C SER A 225 9.16 -24.97 -24.55
N GLU A 226 8.95 -26.25 -24.83
CA GLU A 226 8.73 -27.23 -23.76
C GLU A 226 10.02 -27.45 -22.99
N TRP A 227 9.89 -27.58 -21.66
CA TRP A 227 11.00 -27.92 -20.78
C TRP A 227 11.70 -29.20 -21.24
N THR A 228 12.99 -29.08 -21.55
CA THR A 228 13.82 -30.23 -21.90
C THR A 228 14.01 -31.16 -20.69
N PRO A 229 14.21 -32.47 -20.88
CA PRO A 229 14.53 -33.40 -19.80
C PRO A 229 15.71 -32.95 -18.93
N GLU A 230 16.73 -32.34 -19.55
CA GLU A 230 17.93 -31.84 -18.88
C GLU A 230 17.64 -30.63 -17.99
N GLU A 231 16.78 -29.72 -18.43
CA GLU A 231 16.34 -28.57 -17.63
C GLU A 231 15.46 -29.00 -16.46
N ARG A 232 14.61 -30.04 -16.64
CA ARG A 232 13.83 -30.62 -15.55
C ARG A 232 14.72 -31.18 -14.46
N LEU A 233 15.81 -31.86 -14.81
CA LEU A 233 16.76 -32.43 -13.85
C LEU A 233 17.48 -31.35 -13.04
N ARG A 234 17.83 -30.20 -13.65
CA ARG A 234 18.51 -29.08 -12.95
C ARG A 234 17.67 -28.39 -11.87
N VAL A 235 16.34 -28.48 -11.95
CA VAL A 235 15.44 -27.86 -10.96
C VAL A 235 15.36 -28.66 -9.66
N TYR A 236 15.67 -29.96 -9.69
CA TYR A 236 15.60 -30.84 -8.53
C TYR A 236 16.92 -31.01 -7.78
N ASP A 237 18.02 -30.42 -8.28
CA ASP A 237 19.38 -30.57 -7.74
C ASP A 237 19.84 -29.34 -6.91
N THR A 238 18.91 -28.46 -6.53
CA THR A 238 19.13 -27.27 -5.69
C THR A 238 18.32 -27.29 -4.41
#